data_AF-A0A7W5PGN2-F1
#
_entry.id   AF-A0A7W5PGN2-F1
#
_cell.length_a   1.000
_cell.length_b   1.000
_cell.length_c   1.000
_cell.angle_alpha   90.00
_cell.angle_beta   90.00
_cell.angle_gamma   90.00
#
_symmetry.space_group_name_H-M   'P 1'
#
loop_
_entity.id
_entity.type
_entity.pdbx_description
1 polymer ?
#
loop_
_entity_poly.entity_id
_entity_poly.type
_entity_poly.pdbx_seq_one_letter_code
_entity_poly.pdbx_strand_id
1 'polypeptide(L)'
;MRPLPAAVLGGLAAGIITTAVMTVGRKTGLLGKTLDRDAVDWIDDLTGSRDVIGDTGTSVVEFANHLGASAAFAVAWPTLRRLAPEASVPLVAAAYGTALYAVNIAGVAPRLGITEGEIEAGPRKAAERWMVHVVQAVATGMLAERLTDR
;
A
#
# COMPACT_ATOMS: atom_id res chain seq x y z
N MET A 1 16.88 7.82 -17.45
CA MET A 1 17.39 6.60 -16.73
C MET A 1 16.84 5.37 -17.42
N ARG A 2 17.31 4.13 -17.15
CA ARG A 2 16.53 2.95 -17.57
C ARG A 2 15.15 3.01 -16.88
N PRO A 3 14.05 2.63 -17.54
CA PRO A 3 12.69 2.82 -17.02
C PRO A 3 12.44 2.08 -15.70
N LEU A 4 13.11 0.95 -15.48
CA LEU A 4 12.97 0.14 -14.27
C LEU A 4 13.56 0.83 -13.01
N PRO A 5 14.83 1.32 -13.00
CA PRO A 5 15.34 2.15 -11.90
C PRO A 5 14.50 3.39 -11.59
N ALA A 6 14.01 4.08 -12.61
CA ALA A 6 13.16 5.27 -12.45
C ALA A 6 11.83 4.93 -11.78
N ALA A 7 11.18 3.84 -12.24
CA ALA A 7 9.97 3.33 -11.64
C ALA A 7 10.20 2.91 -10.17
N VAL A 8 11.26 2.14 -9.89
CA VAL A 8 11.60 1.71 -8.52
C VAL A 8 11.78 2.93 -7.60
N LEU A 9 12.55 3.95 -8.02
CA LEU A 9 12.69 5.18 -7.24
C LEU A 9 11.36 5.90 -7.01
N GLY A 10 10.48 5.93 -8.01
CA GLY A 10 9.12 6.45 -7.88
C GLY A 10 8.28 5.68 -6.87
N GLY A 11 8.36 4.34 -6.88
CA GLY A 11 7.72 3.47 -5.89
C GLY A 11 8.24 3.70 -4.48
N LEU A 12 9.56 3.87 -4.30
CA LEU A 12 10.15 4.17 -3.00
C LEU A 12 9.64 5.51 -2.44
N ALA A 13 9.64 6.55 -3.29
CA ALA A 13 9.12 7.87 -2.92
C ALA A 13 7.63 7.83 -2.57
N ALA A 14 6.83 7.05 -3.32
CA ALA A 14 5.42 6.85 -3.03
C ALA A 14 5.18 6.08 -1.72
N GLY A 15 6.03 5.10 -1.39
CA GLY A 15 6.01 4.43 -0.09
C GLY A 15 6.18 5.41 1.07
N ILE A 16 7.17 6.33 0.97
CA ILE A 16 7.40 7.38 1.96
C ILE A 16 6.17 8.29 2.11
N ILE A 17 5.60 8.75 1.00
CA ILE A 17 4.40 9.61 1.02
C ILE A 17 3.22 8.89 1.68
N THR A 18 3.00 7.63 1.33
CA THR A 18 1.91 6.81 1.87
C THR A 18 2.05 6.64 3.38
N THR A 19 3.25 6.30 3.85
CA THR A 19 3.54 6.20 5.29
C THR A 19 3.33 7.53 6.01
N ALA A 20 3.72 8.65 5.41
CA ALA A 20 3.48 9.97 6.00
C ALA A 20 1.98 10.28 6.11
N VAL A 21 1.21 10.02 5.05
CA VAL A 21 -0.26 10.21 5.03
C VAL A 21 -0.93 9.35 6.11
N MET A 22 -0.58 8.08 6.20
CA MET A 22 -1.14 7.16 7.20
C MET A 22 -0.76 7.61 8.62
N THR A 23 0.50 8.00 8.83
CA THR A 23 0.97 8.48 10.13
C THR A 23 0.23 9.74 10.58
N VAL A 24 0.08 10.73 9.71
CA VAL A 24 -0.65 11.97 10.01
C VAL A 24 -2.14 11.68 10.21
N GLY A 25 -2.76 10.91 9.32
CA GLY A 25 -4.18 10.57 9.41
C GLY A 25 -4.54 9.84 10.71
N ARG A 26 -3.67 8.97 11.20
CA ARG A 26 -3.84 8.32 12.52
C ARG A 26 -3.70 9.32 13.66
N LYS A 27 -2.66 10.16 13.63
CA LYS A 27 -2.41 11.17 14.68
C LYS A 27 -3.56 12.18 14.82
N THR A 28 -4.26 12.47 13.73
CA THR A 28 -5.40 13.39 13.71
C THR A 28 -6.75 12.71 13.93
N GLY A 29 -6.79 11.37 14.06
CA GLY A 29 -8.03 10.60 14.20
C GLY A 29 -8.86 10.47 12.92
N LEU A 30 -8.32 10.94 11.78
CA LEU A 30 -8.95 10.81 10.46
C LEU A 30 -8.89 9.38 9.92
N LEU A 31 -7.88 8.60 10.33
CA LEU A 31 -7.75 7.18 10.02
C LEU A 31 -7.69 6.37 11.32
N GLY A 32 -8.39 5.23 11.33
CA GLY A 32 -8.26 4.22 12.37
C GLY A 32 -6.97 3.41 12.24
N LYS A 33 -6.97 2.24 12.89
CA LYS A 33 -5.87 1.28 12.75
C LYS A 33 -5.83 0.75 11.31
N THR A 34 -4.65 0.84 10.70
CA THR A 34 -4.43 0.48 9.30
C THR A 34 -4.03 -0.99 9.17
N LEU A 35 -4.28 -1.58 7.99
CA LEU A 35 -4.08 -3.00 7.74
C LEU A 35 -2.64 -3.48 7.95
N ASP A 36 -1.67 -2.73 7.46
CA ASP A 36 -0.24 -2.96 7.70
C ASP A 36 0.08 -3.18 9.18
N ARG A 37 -0.59 -2.45 10.09
CA ARG A 37 -0.48 -2.69 11.53
C ARG A 37 -1.24 -3.92 11.99
N ASP A 38 -2.41 -4.22 11.40
CA ASP A 38 -3.09 -5.51 11.61
C ASP A 38 -2.20 -6.69 11.19
N ALA A 39 -1.47 -6.57 10.09
CA ALA A 39 -0.55 -7.59 9.58
C ALA A 39 0.69 -7.75 10.47
N VAL A 40 1.28 -6.66 10.95
CA VAL A 40 2.41 -6.76 11.88
C VAL A 40 1.96 -7.25 13.25
N ASP A 41 0.80 -6.84 13.75
CA ASP A 41 0.24 -7.37 15.00
C ASP A 41 -0.07 -8.88 14.86
N TRP A 42 -0.59 -9.33 13.72
CA TRP A 42 -0.78 -10.77 13.45
C TRP A 42 0.55 -11.55 13.43
N ILE A 43 1.61 -10.99 12.82
CA ILE A 43 2.95 -11.60 12.88
C ILE A 43 3.44 -11.65 14.33
N ASP A 44 3.23 -10.57 15.07
CA ASP A 44 3.62 -10.45 16.47
C ASP A 44 2.93 -11.49 17.34
N ASP A 45 1.61 -11.62 17.22
CA ASP A 45 0.81 -12.61 17.95
C ASP A 45 1.29 -14.06 17.68
N LEU A 46 1.79 -14.33 16.48
CA LEU A 46 2.32 -15.65 16.10
C LEU A 46 3.77 -15.90 16.54
N THR A 47 4.58 -14.86 16.71
CA THR A 47 6.03 -14.99 16.80
C THR A 47 6.66 -14.33 18.03
N GLY A 48 5.91 -13.50 18.76
CA GLY A 48 6.43 -12.64 19.82
C GLY A 48 7.44 -11.60 19.30
N SER A 49 7.38 -11.23 18.02
CA SER A 49 8.41 -10.40 17.38
C SER A 49 8.63 -9.04 18.06
N ARG A 50 7.59 -8.43 18.63
CA ARG A 50 7.66 -7.13 19.30
C ARG A 50 8.48 -7.18 20.58
N ASP A 51 8.53 -8.32 21.27
CA ASP A 51 9.41 -8.48 22.43
C ASP A 51 10.89 -8.45 22.03
N VAL A 52 11.19 -8.75 20.76
CA VAL A 52 12.55 -8.75 20.21
C VAL A 52 12.90 -7.42 19.55
N ILE A 53 12.00 -6.86 18.73
CA ILE A 53 12.30 -5.69 17.87
C ILE A 53 11.70 -4.37 18.39
N GLY A 54 10.79 -4.44 19.38
CA GLY A 54 10.07 -3.30 19.94
C GLY A 54 9.16 -2.58 18.94
N ASP A 55 8.41 -1.59 19.42
CA ASP A 55 7.45 -0.82 18.60
C ASP A 55 8.11 -0.07 17.44
N THR A 56 9.36 0.37 17.62
CA THR A 56 10.14 0.99 16.55
C THR A 56 10.45 -0.02 15.45
N GLY A 57 10.89 -1.24 15.80
CA GLY A 57 11.15 -2.31 14.83
C GLY A 57 9.87 -2.72 14.09
N THR A 58 8.76 -2.86 14.81
CA THR A 58 7.41 -3.10 14.25
C THR A 58 7.04 -2.04 13.21
N SER A 59 7.30 -0.77 13.50
CA SER A 59 7.04 0.34 12.56
C SER A 59 7.97 0.32 11.34
N VAL A 60 9.20 -0.18 11.49
CA VAL A 60 10.14 -0.37 10.37
C VAL A 60 9.67 -1.49 9.45
N VAL A 61 9.12 -2.58 10.00
CA VAL A 61 8.52 -3.68 9.21
C VAL A 61 7.27 -3.19 8.47
N GLU A 62 6.41 -2.42 9.14
CA GLU A 62 5.25 -1.73 8.54
C GLU A 62 5.68 -0.89 7.32
N PHE A 63 6.71 -0.07 7.50
CA PHE A 63 7.28 0.75 6.43
C PHE A 63 7.87 -0.08 5.29
N ALA A 64 8.65 -1.12 5.60
CA ALA A 64 9.27 -1.98 4.61
C ALA A 64 8.22 -2.72 3.74
N ASN A 65 7.10 -3.13 4.34
CA ASN A 65 5.98 -3.72 3.62
C ASN A 65 5.39 -2.75 2.58
N HIS A 66 5.12 -1.50 2.98
CA HIS A 66 4.64 -0.46 2.05
C HIS A 66 5.63 -0.16 0.94
N LEU A 67 6.91 -0.08 1.30
CA LEU A 67 7.98 0.22 0.38
C LEU A 67 8.13 -0.89 -0.68
N GLY A 68 8.09 -2.16 -0.23
CA GLY A 68 8.10 -3.33 -1.09
C GLY A 68 6.89 -3.40 -2.02
N ALA A 69 5.69 -3.14 -1.50
CA ALA A 69 4.46 -3.11 -2.30
C ALA A 69 4.50 -2.02 -3.37
N SER A 70 4.95 -0.81 -3.03
CA SER A 70 5.07 0.30 -3.99
C SER A 70 6.14 0.03 -5.05
N ALA A 71 7.28 -0.57 -4.67
CA ALA A 71 8.31 -0.97 -5.63
C ALA A 71 7.81 -2.06 -6.59
N ALA A 72 7.10 -3.07 -6.07
CA ALA A 72 6.50 -4.13 -6.89
C ALA A 72 5.47 -3.57 -7.88
N PHE A 73 4.63 -2.63 -7.42
CA PHE A 73 3.70 -1.95 -8.32
C PHE A 73 4.43 -1.14 -9.40
N ALA A 74 5.46 -0.39 -9.04
CA ALA A 74 6.22 0.38 -10.01
C ALA A 74 6.89 -0.50 -11.08
N VAL A 75 7.32 -1.71 -10.72
CA VAL A 75 7.81 -2.70 -11.70
C VAL A 75 6.71 -3.15 -12.68
N ALA A 76 5.47 -3.28 -12.21
CA ALA A 76 4.33 -3.62 -13.06
C ALA A 76 3.86 -2.45 -13.96
N TRP A 77 4.22 -1.21 -13.63
CA TRP A 77 3.72 0.00 -14.28
C TRP A 77 3.89 0.03 -15.80
N PRO A 78 5.07 -0.27 -16.39
CA PRO A 78 5.22 -0.25 -17.86
C PRO A 78 4.30 -1.23 -18.57
N THR A 79 4.01 -2.38 -17.96
CA THR A 79 3.07 -3.37 -18.51
C THR A 79 1.65 -2.85 -18.46
N LEU A 80 1.24 -2.24 -17.35
CA LEU A 80 -0.09 -1.64 -17.20
C LEU A 80 -0.33 -0.51 -18.21
N ARG A 81 0.67 0.35 -18.44
CA ARG A 81 0.60 1.40 -19.47
C ARG A 81 0.49 0.83 -20.88
N ARG A 82 1.19 -0.27 -21.19
CA ARG A 82 1.04 -0.95 -22.49
C ARG A 82 -0.34 -1.57 -22.70
N LEU A 83 -0.96 -2.07 -21.64
CA LEU A 83 -2.29 -2.70 -21.71
C LEU A 83 -3.42 -1.66 -21.78
N ALA A 84 -3.21 -0.45 -21.26
CA ALA A 84 -4.20 0.62 -21.25
C ALA A 84 -3.58 1.97 -21.71
N PRO A 85 -3.08 2.08 -22.95
CA PRO A 85 -2.30 3.23 -23.39
C PRO A 85 -3.09 4.55 -23.35
N GLU A 86 -4.36 4.51 -23.74
CA GLU A 86 -5.27 5.66 -23.82
C GLU A 86 -5.86 6.07 -22.46
N ALA A 87 -5.72 5.23 -21.42
CA ALA A 87 -6.24 5.53 -20.10
C ALA A 87 -5.35 6.54 -19.38
N SER A 88 -5.96 7.45 -18.62
CA SER A 88 -5.21 8.40 -17.79
C SER A 88 -4.46 7.66 -16.67
N VAL A 89 -3.28 8.17 -16.32
CA VAL A 89 -2.44 7.62 -15.24
C VAL A 89 -3.21 7.44 -13.92
N PRO A 90 -3.97 8.43 -13.43
CA PRO A 90 -4.73 8.26 -12.19
C PRO A 90 -5.78 7.16 -12.29
N LEU A 91 -6.40 6.96 -13.46
CA LEU A 91 -7.41 5.92 -13.66
C LEU A 91 -6.79 4.52 -13.59
N VAL A 92 -5.69 4.30 -14.31
CA VAL A 92 -4.97 3.00 -14.29
C VAL A 92 -4.47 2.68 -12.88
N ALA A 93 -3.90 3.68 -12.21
CA ALA A 93 -3.39 3.53 -10.87
C ALA A 93 -4.50 3.28 -9.84
N ALA A 94 -5.62 4.01 -9.89
CA ALA A 94 -6.75 3.79 -8.99
C ALA A 94 -7.41 2.41 -9.20
N ALA A 95 -7.52 1.96 -10.45
CA ALA A 95 -8.01 0.62 -10.77
C ALA A 95 -7.07 -0.45 -10.19
N TYR A 96 -5.76 -0.28 -10.34
CA TYR A 96 -4.78 -1.20 -9.77
C TYR A 96 -4.82 -1.21 -8.23
N GLY A 97 -4.86 -0.04 -7.58
CA GLY A 97 -4.99 0.07 -6.12
C GLY A 97 -6.28 -0.57 -5.60
N THR A 98 -7.39 -0.40 -6.32
CA THR A 98 -8.67 -1.05 -6.01
C THR A 98 -8.59 -2.57 -6.15
N ALA A 99 -7.95 -3.07 -7.21
CA ALA A 99 -7.75 -4.51 -7.40
C ALA A 99 -6.86 -5.10 -6.31
N LEU A 100 -5.76 -4.41 -5.93
CA LEU A 100 -4.92 -4.81 -4.81
C LEU A 100 -5.71 -4.87 -3.50
N TYR A 101 -6.52 -3.85 -3.22
CA TYR A 101 -7.40 -3.85 -2.06
C TYR A 101 -8.35 -5.07 -2.07
N ALA A 102 -9.05 -5.28 -3.19
CA ALA A 102 -10.03 -6.37 -3.31
C ALA A 102 -9.38 -7.75 -3.13
N VAL A 103 -8.22 -7.99 -3.75
CA VAL A 103 -7.52 -9.27 -3.68
C VAL A 103 -6.87 -9.48 -2.32
N ASN A 104 -6.05 -8.53 -1.86
CA ASN A 104 -5.25 -8.75 -0.67
C ASN A 104 -6.07 -8.54 0.60
N ILE A 105 -6.94 -7.53 0.64
CA ILE A 105 -7.53 -7.04 1.89
C ILE A 105 -8.90 -7.61 2.11
N ALA A 106 -9.78 -7.46 1.11
CA ALA A 106 -11.11 -8.06 1.18
C ALA A 106 -11.06 -9.58 0.93
N GLY A 107 -10.02 -10.06 0.23
CA GLY A 107 -9.86 -11.45 -0.17
C GLY A 107 -8.97 -12.26 0.75
N VAL A 108 -7.65 -12.08 0.64
CA VAL A 108 -6.66 -12.98 1.24
C VAL A 108 -6.52 -12.78 2.76
N ALA A 109 -6.40 -11.55 3.23
CA ALA A 109 -6.13 -11.23 4.64
C ALA A 109 -7.13 -11.87 5.63
N PRO A 110 -8.45 -11.85 5.40
CA PRO A 110 -9.42 -12.45 6.33
C PRO A 110 -9.30 -13.97 6.37
N ARG A 111 -8.97 -14.60 5.22
CA ARG A 111 -8.80 -16.06 5.12
C ARG A 111 -7.57 -16.55 5.86
N LEU A 112 -6.56 -15.68 6.02
CA LEU A 112 -5.36 -15.96 6.79
C LEU A 112 -5.49 -15.58 8.27
N GLY A 113 -6.64 -15.01 8.68
CA GLY A 113 -6.86 -14.52 10.04
C GLY A 113 -6.08 -13.23 10.36
N ILE A 114 -5.56 -12.54 9.34
CA ILE A 114 -4.86 -11.26 9.49
C ILE A 114 -5.85 -10.14 9.82
N THR A 115 -7.06 -10.22 9.26
CA THR A 115 -8.14 -9.27 9.54
C THR A 115 -9.45 -10.00 9.85
N GLU A 116 -10.37 -9.26 10.45
CA GLU A 116 -11.75 -9.68 10.72
C GLU A 116 -12.62 -9.77 9.45
N GLY A 117 -12.14 -9.27 8.32
CA GLY A 117 -12.92 -9.14 7.07
C GLY A 117 -13.72 -7.84 6.97
N GLU A 118 -14.00 -7.42 5.74
CA GLU A 118 -14.59 -6.09 5.48
C GLU A 118 -16.05 -5.94 5.93
N ILE A 119 -16.79 -7.05 5.99
CA ILE A 119 -18.17 -7.04 6.49
C ILE A 119 -18.17 -6.77 8.00
N GLU A 120 -17.34 -7.48 8.76
CA GLU A 120 -17.23 -7.33 10.22
C GLU A 120 -16.58 -6.00 10.60
N ALA A 121 -15.56 -5.58 9.86
CA ALA A 121 -14.87 -4.30 10.04
C ALA A 121 -15.81 -3.07 9.87
N GLY A 122 -16.92 -3.24 9.14
CA GLY A 122 -17.88 -2.21 8.85
C GLY A 122 -17.42 -1.22 7.76
N PRO A 123 -18.35 -0.40 7.23
CA PRO A 123 -18.13 0.39 6.01
C PRO A 123 -17.05 1.45 6.16
N ARG A 124 -16.84 1.99 7.38
CA ARG A 124 -15.81 3.00 7.63
C ARG A 124 -14.40 2.42 7.46
N LYS A 125 -14.09 1.33 8.15
CA LYS A 125 -12.76 0.71 8.11
C LYS A 125 -12.46 0.16 6.70
N ALA A 126 -13.48 -0.36 6.02
CA ALA A 126 -13.39 -0.75 4.61
C ALA A 126 -13.02 0.42 3.69
N ALA A 127 -13.71 1.55 3.84
CA ALA A 127 -13.42 2.74 3.05
C ALA A 127 -12.01 3.29 3.34
N GLU A 128 -11.58 3.31 4.60
CA GLU A 128 -10.23 3.74 4.99
C GLU A 128 -9.15 2.84 4.35
N ARG A 129 -9.31 1.51 4.46
CA ARG A 129 -8.39 0.52 3.86
C ARG A 129 -8.33 0.66 2.34
N TRP A 130 -9.47 0.77 1.67
CA TRP A 130 -9.54 0.97 0.22
C TRP A 130 -8.89 2.28 -0.21
N MET A 131 -9.20 3.39 0.47
CA MET A 131 -8.68 4.72 0.15
C MET A 131 -7.15 4.76 0.21
N VAL A 132 -6.54 4.15 1.25
CA VAL A 132 -5.08 4.10 1.37
C VAL A 132 -4.45 3.40 0.14
N HIS A 133 -5.02 2.28 -0.30
CA HIS A 133 -4.52 1.55 -1.48
C HIS A 133 -4.65 2.37 -2.76
N VAL A 134 -5.78 3.06 -2.94
CA VAL A 134 -5.99 3.93 -4.11
C VAL A 134 -5.01 5.11 -4.08
N VAL A 135 -4.85 5.78 -2.95
CA VAL A 135 -3.93 6.91 -2.80
C VAL A 135 -2.48 6.48 -3.04
N GLN A 136 -2.05 5.37 -2.43
CA GLN A 136 -0.71 4.81 -2.63
C GLN A 136 -0.47 4.48 -4.10
N ALA A 137 -1.43 3.83 -4.77
CA ALA A 137 -1.29 3.49 -6.16
C ALA A 137 -1.26 4.74 -7.05
N VAL A 138 -2.17 5.70 -6.87
CA VAL A 138 -2.18 6.94 -7.65
C VAL A 138 -0.87 7.71 -7.47
N ALA A 139 -0.38 7.87 -6.25
CA ALA A 139 0.91 8.51 -5.99
C ALA A 139 2.06 7.77 -6.68
N THR A 140 2.09 6.44 -6.60
CA THR A 140 3.11 5.60 -7.24
C THR A 140 3.07 5.74 -8.77
N GLY A 141 1.90 5.60 -9.38
CA GLY A 141 1.73 5.70 -10.84
C GLY A 141 2.11 7.08 -11.38
N MET A 142 1.71 8.15 -10.69
CA MET A 142 2.07 9.52 -11.08
C MET A 142 3.57 9.78 -10.99
N LEU A 143 4.23 9.29 -9.94
CA LEU A 143 5.67 9.43 -9.77
C LEU A 143 6.45 8.56 -10.75
N ALA A 144 6.00 7.32 -10.97
CA ALA A 144 6.59 6.42 -11.96
C ALA A 144 6.52 7.04 -13.36
N GLU A 145 5.34 7.50 -13.79
CA GLU A 145 5.15 8.13 -15.11
C GLU A 145 6.11 9.33 -15.29
N ARG A 146 6.15 10.24 -14.31
CA ARG A 146 7.04 11.41 -14.36
C ARG A 146 8.53 11.07 -14.42
N LEU A 147 8.95 9.96 -13.84
CA LEU A 147 10.34 9.54 -13.81
C LEU A 147 10.72 8.71 -15.04
N THR A 148 9.76 8.04 -15.68
CA THR A 148 9.97 7.30 -16.93
C THR A 148 9.84 8.15 -18.19
N ASP A 149 9.08 9.25 -18.14
CA ASP A 149 8.93 10.21 -19.24
C ASP A 149 10.13 11.20 -19.36
N ARG A 150 11.19 11.00 -18.55
CA ARG A 150 12.46 11.75 -18.59
C ARG A 150 13.62 10.88 -19.05
#